data_AF-A0A1M3EPU7-F1
#
_entry.id   AF-A0A1M3EPU7-F1
#
_cell.length_a   1.000
_cell.length_b   1.000
_cell.length_c   1.000
_cell.angle_alpha   90.00
_cell.angle_beta   90.00
_cell.angle_gamma   90.00
#
_symmetry.space_group_name_H-M   'P 1'
#
loop_
_entity.id
_entity.type
_entity.pdbx_description
1 polymer ?
#
loop_
_entity_poly.entity_id
_entity_poly.type
_entity_poly.pdbx_seq_one_letter_code
_entity_poly.pdbx_strand_id
1 'polypeptide(L)'
;MPARLVANRDLPTAVPVRPQGNVPVIVRVVWSDGAEEWRPARAVRWTATHVMVAWRDDEANPRSERHEWLKAGDVARSVSWLVPPGRPS
;
A
#
# COMPACT_ATOMS: atom_id res chain seq x y z
N MET A 1 2.38 -23.28 -0.57
CA MET A 1 1.64 -22.64 0.55
C MET A 1 0.61 -21.71 -0.06
N PRO A 2 -0.68 -21.76 0.33
CA PRO A 2 -1.63 -20.74 -0.11
C PRO A 2 -1.13 -19.36 0.34
N ALA A 3 -1.34 -18.34 -0.48
CA ALA A 3 -0.97 -16.97 -0.14
C ALA A 3 -1.73 -16.53 1.12
N ARG A 4 -1.02 -15.97 2.11
CA ARG A 4 -1.58 -15.50 3.37
C ARG A 4 -2.66 -14.44 3.09
N LEU A 5 -3.83 -14.51 3.70
CA LEU A 5 -4.92 -13.57 3.42
C LEU A 5 -4.76 -12.28 4.24
N VAL A 6 -5.16 -11.15 3.66
CA VAL A 6 -5.17 -9.85 4.32
C VAL A 6 -6.55 -9.64 4.97
N ALA A 7 -6.58 -9.63 6.29
CA ALA A 7 -7.77 -9.58 7.12
C ALA A 7 -8.42 -8.19 7.16
N ASN A 8 -7.63 -7.11 7.10
CA ASN A 8 -8.16 -5.74 7.02
C ASN A 8 -8.45 -5.28 5.58
N ARG A 9 -8.52 -6.21 4.62
CA ARG A 9 -8.98 -5.94 3.27
C ARG A 9 -10.43 -5.43 3.33
N ASP A 10 -10.69 -4.29 2.71
CA ASP A 10 -12.02 -3.68 2.66
C ASP A 10 -12.28 -3.09 1.27
N LEU A 11 -13.38 -3.50 0.63
CA LEU A 11 -13.72 -3.08 -0.74
C LEU A 11 -14.53 -1.77 -0.70
N PRO A 12 -14.18 -0.75 -1.51
CA PRO A 12 -15.01 0.44 -1.62
C PRO A 12 -16.33 0.11 -2.32
N THR A 13 -17.38 0.88 -2.00
CA THR A 13 -18.71 0.75 -2.65
C THR A 13 -18.65 0.94 -4.17
N ALA A 14 -17.76 1.81 -4.65
CA ALA A 14 -17.54 2.05 -6.07
C ALA A 14 -16.04 2.07 -6.37
N VAL A 15 -15.63 1.28 -7.38
CA VAL A 15 -14.22 1.14 -7.79
C VAL A 15 -13.94 2.01 -9.01
N PRO A 16 -12.94 2.92 -8.95
CA PRO A 16 -12.47 3.64 -10.13
C PRO A 16 -11.94 2.67 -11.21
N VAL A 17 -12.34 2.90 -12.46
CA VAL A 17 -12.03 2.01 -13.58
C VAL A 17 -10.55 2.10 -14.00
N ARG A 18 -9.98 3.30 -13.97
CA ARG A 18 -8.59 3.55 -14.41
C ARG A 18 -7.63 3.64 -13.21
N PRO A 19 -6.38 3.16 -13.37
CA PRO A 19 -5.29 3.51 -12.46
C PRO A 19 -5.17 5.02 -12.30
N GLN A 20 -4.96 5.49 -11.07
CA GLN A 20 -4.86 6.92 -10.76
C GLN A 20 -3.43 7.36 -10.45
N GLY A 21 -2.54 6.42 -10.14
CA GLY A 21 -1.15 6.74 -9.89
C GLY A 21 -0.29 5.52 -9.61
N ASN A 22 0.91 5.81 -9.10
CA ASN A 22 1.88 4.82 -8.61
C ASN A 22 2.69 5.46 -7.48
N VAL A 23 2.01 5.80 -6.38
CA VAL A 23 2.56 6.65 -5.31
C VAL A 23 3.14 5.79 -4.19
N PRO A 24 4.39 6.01 -3.74
CA PRO A 24 4.94 5.25 -2.62
C PRO A 24 4.19 5.55 -1.31
N VAL A 25 3.84 4.48 -0.59
CA VAL A 25 3.09 4.52 0.67
C VAL A 25 3.63 3.47 1.64
N ILE A 26 3.34 3.64 2.93
CA ILE A 26 3.50 2.60 3.95
C ILE A 26 2.09 2.15 4.35
N VAL A 27 1.84 0.84 4.37
CA VAL A 27 0.50 0.26 4.59
C VAL A 27 0.49 -0.64 5.80
N ARG A 28 -0.58 -0.57 6.58
CA ARG A 28 -0.86 -1.49 7.68
C ARG A 28 -1.56 -2.73 7.14
N VAL A 29 -0.92 -3.88 7.28
CA VAL A 29 -1.46 -5.17 6.86
C VAL A 29 -1.73 -6.00 8.10
N VAL A 30 -2.99 -6.35 8.31
CA VAL A 30 -3.39 -7.35 9.29
C VAL A 30 -3.60 -8.65 8.54
N TRP A 31 -2.89 -9.69 8.93
CA TRP A 31 -2.97 -10.99 8.28
C TRP A 31 -4.02 -11.88 8.94
N SER A 32 -4.49 -12.89 8.21
CA SER A 32 -5.55 -13.81 8.69
C SER A 32 -5.18 -14.65 9.91
N ASP A 33 -3.90 -14.78 10.23
CA ASP A 33 -3.40 -15.43 11.45
C ASP A 33 -3.24 -14.45 12.63
N GLY A 34 -3.66 -13.19 12.44
CA GLY A 34 -3.64 -12.15 13.46
C GLY A 34 -2.36 -11.32 13.54
N ALA A 35 -1.30 -11.65 12.77
CA ALA A 35 -0.11 -10.80 12.80
C ALA A 35 -0.36 -9.47 12.06
N GLU A 36 0.25 -8.41 12.57
CA GLU A 36 0.15 -7.07 12.00
C GLU A 36 1.55 -6.56 11.62
N GLU A 37 1.66 -5.97 10.44
CA GLU A 37 2.90 -5.34 9.97
C GLU A 37 2.62 -4.05 9.23
N TRP A 38 3.60 -3.13 9.27
CA TRP A 38 3.66 -1.98 8.37
C TRP A 38 4.68 -2.26 7.28
N ARG A 39 4.27 -2.16 6.01
CA ARG A 39 5.16 -2.48 4.88
C ARG A 39 5.13 -1.45 3.75
N PRO A 40 6.20 -1.35 2.96
CA PRO A 40 6.21 -0.55 1.73
C PRO A 40 5.22 -1.09 0.70
N ALA A 41 4.50 -0.17 0.04
CA ALA A 41 3.61 -0.47 -1.07
C ALA A 41 3.47 0.74 -2.01
N ARG A 42 2.66 0.57 -3.06
CA ARG A 42 2.34 1.61 -4.04
C ARG A 42 0.83 1.82 -4.07
N ALA A 43 0.36 3.05 -3.87
CA ALA A 43 -1.03 3.39 -4.10
C ALA A 43 -1.28 3.53 -5.62
N VAL A 44 -2.17 2.69 -6.15
CA VAL A 44 -2.45 2.59 -7.60
C VAL A 44 -3.83 3.10 -7.99
N ARG A 45 -4.82 3.01 -7.07
CA ARG A 45 -6.17 3.58 -7.20
C ARG A 45 -6.65 4.01 -5.82
N TRP A 46 -7.57 4.97 -5.75
CA TRP A 46 -8.16 5.39 -4.49
C TRP A 46 -9.56 6.00 -4.66
N THR A 47 -10.34 5.96 -3.60
CA THR A 47 -11.57 6.74 -3.42
C THR A 47 -11.33 7.73 -2.29
N ALA A 48 -12.37 8.43 -1.82
CA ALA A 48 -12.27 9.26 -0.63
C ALA A 48 -11.98 8.45 0.65
N THR A 49 -12.29 7.14 0.67
CA THR A 49 -12.28 6.31 1.88
C THR A 49 -11.35 5.10 1.78
N HIS A 50 -10.94 4.70 0.59
CA HIS A 50 -10.16 3.49 0.36
C HIS A 50 -9.01 3.73 -0.61
N VAL A 51 -7.95 2.93 -0.47
CA VAL A 51 -6.81 2.94 -1.38
C VAL A 51 -6.54 1.51 -1.82
N MET A 52 -6.46 1.31 -3.13
CA MET A 52 -5.90 0.10 -3.70
C MET A 52 -4.39 0.25 -3.68
N VAL A 53 -3.75 -0.65 -2.98
CA VAL A 53 -2.30 -0.70 -2.83
C VAL A 53 -1.75 -1.93 -3.54
N ALA A 54 -0.54 -1.81 -4.06
CA ALA A 54 0.19 -2.88 -4.71
C ALA A 54 1.55 -3.06 -4.04
N TRP A 55 1.89 -4.29 -3.67
CA TRP A 55 3.22 -4.67 -3.18
C TRP A 55 3.60 -6.04 -3.73
N ARG A 56 4.88 -6.39 -3.62
CA ARG A 56 5.39 -7.71 -3.97
C ARG A 56 5.61 -8.51 -2.69
N ASP A 57 5.15 -9.75 -2.67
CA ASP A 57 5.48 -10.69 -1.59
C ASP A 57 6.96 -11.14 -1.69
N ASP A 58 7.51 -11.12 -2.91
CA ASP A 58 8.92 -11.35 -3.24
C ASP A 58 9.40 -10.27 -4.23
N GLU A 59 10.29 -9.40 -3.79
CA GLU A 59 10.80 -8.27 -4.56
C GLU A 59 11.48 -8.70 -5.88
N ALA A 60 12.10 -9.89 -5.89
CA ALA A 60 12.78 -10.45 -7.06
C ALA A 60 11.82 -11.09 -8.07
N ASN A 61 10.56 -11.31 -7.69
CA ASN A 61 9.55 -11.97 -8.51
C ASN A 61 8.39 -11.02 -8.83
N PRO A 62 8.33 -10.42 -10.04
CA PRO A 62 7.24 -9.54 -10.44
C PRO A 62 5.84 -10.19 -10.40
N ARG A 63 5.75 -11.53 -10.49
CA ARG A 63 4.46 -12.25 -10.42
C ARG A 63 3.94 -12.40 -8.98
N SER A 64 4.75 -12.05 -7.99
CA SER A 64 4.32 -11.96 -6.58
C SER A 64 3.56 -10.66 -6.28
N GLU A 65 3.38 -9.79 -7.29
CA GLU A 65 2.66 -8.54 -7.11
C GLU A 65 1.20 -8.79 -6.76
N ARG A 66 0.81 -8.25 -5.61
CA ARG A 66 -0.50 -8.36 -5.01
C ARG A 66 -1.17 -7.02 -4.97
N HIS A 67 -2.49 -7.02 -5.16
CA HIS A 67 -3.33 -5.85 -5.06
C HIS A 67 -4.34 -6.04 -3.94
N GLU A 68 -4.42 -5.09 -3.02
CA GLU A 68 -5.43 -5.11 -1.95
C GLU A 68 -6.06 -3.73 -1.79
N TRP A 69 -7.37 -3.73 -1.53
CA TRP A 69 -8.07 -2.52 -1.09
C TRP A 69 -8.03 -2.45 0.43
N LEU A 70 -7.58 -1.31 0.95
CA LEU A 70 -7.53 -1.00 2.37
C LEU A 70 -8.28 0.31 2.63
N LYS A 71 -8.77 0.50 3.86
CA LYS A 71 -9.26 1.81 4.31
C LYS A 71 -8.12 2.82 4.26
N ALA A 72 -8.44 4.07 3.93
CA ALA A 72 -7.44 5.14 3.86
C ALA A 72 -6.69 5.34 5.18
N GLY A 73 -7.32 5.05 6.33
CA GLY A 73 -6.67 5.08 7.65
C GLY A 73 -5.56 4.04 7.85
N ASP A 74 -5.54 2.96 7.06
CA ASP A 74 -4.48 1.94 7.07
C ASP A 74 -3.35 2.28 6.09
N VAL A 75 -3.38 3.45 5.44
CA VAL A 75 -2.41 3.85 4.41
C VAL A 75 -1.80 5.21 4.73
N ALA A 76 -0.48 5.24 4.95
CA ALA A 76 0.28 6.45 5.18
C ALA A 76 1.07 6.83 3.91
N ARG A 77 0.98 8.10 3.48
CA ARG A 77 1.89 8.61 2.44
C ARG A 77 3.32 8.59 2.96
N SER A 78 4.24 8.05 2.16
CA SER A 78 5.66 8.18 2.44
C SER A 78 6.07 9.65 2.26
N VAL A 79 6.54 10.30 3.32
CA VAL A 79 7.15 11.62 3.24
C VAL A 79 8.63 11.47 2.91
N SER A 80 9.07 12.05 1.79
CA SER A 80 10.49 12.17 1.47
C SER A 80 11.02 13.44 2.14
N TRP A 81 11.53 13.33 3.37
CA TRP A 81 12.34 14.40 3.95
C TRP A 81 13.82 14.08 3.79
N LEU A 82 14.33 14.35 2.60
CA LEU A 82 15.74 14.68 2.38
C LEU A 82 15.77 16.04 1.66
N VAL A 83 15.48 17.11 2.41
CA VAL A 83 16.14 18.39 2.11
C VAL A 83 17.53 18.22 2.72
N PRO A 84 18.61 18.08 1.93
CA PRO A 84 19.95 18.13 2.49
C PRO A 84 20.08 19.46 3.25
N PRO A 85 20.66 19.51 4.46
CA PRO A 85 20.92 20.80 5.09
C PRO A 85 21.72 21.65 4.10
N GLY A 86 21.18 22.82 3.75
CA GLY A 86 21.87 23.76 2.87
C GLY A 86 23.23 24.07 3.48
N ARG A 87 24.31 23.71 2.80
CA ARG A 87 25.66 23.98 3.29
C ARG A 87 25.84 25.51 3.33
N PRO A 88 26.10 26.14 4.49
CA PRO A 88 26.41 27.56 4.52
C PRO A 88 27.69 27.81 3.72
N SER A 89 27.64 28.83 2.87
CA SER A 89 28.75 29.37 2.06
C SER A 89 29.79 30.05 2.91
#